data_AF-A0A377U174-F1
#
_entry.id   AF-A0A377U174-F1
#
_cell.length_a   1.000
_cell.length_b   1.000
_cell.length_c   1.000
_cell.angle_alpha   90.00
_cell.angle_beta   90.00
_cell.angle_gamma   90.00
#
_symmetry.space_group_name_H-M   'P 1'
#
loop_
_entity.id
_entity.type
_entity.pdbx_description
1 polymer ?
#
loop_
_entity_poly.entity_id
_entity_poly.type
_entity_poly.pdbx_seq_one_letter_code
_entity_poly.pdbx_strand_id
1 'polypeptide(L)'
;MRIQDGHTEIYSVDNIISSRHTGSQAYVPFSSFRHRGGMLRHDSPERYYHTRVKCGPSGLHDTWLILGGDAFDIDRLLEDETLSLSLTGTNGQLPRKALQSTVLDTPVYATQHTLRVRNLCAPTQPCYPPARDRFHWRVLSHLGSNFLSMMDNAEILRGTLALYDWTESEMNRRRLEAIVDVQHHLIQRFEKGFLLRGVDIQVTLDSNGFAGEGDITLFGELLHRFFALYADIHLFTQLTLILQPTGKCLQWTEHHSQRVPG
;
A
#
# COMPACT_ATOMS: atom_id res chain seq x y z
N MET A 1 20.29 9.70 -27.59
CA MET A 1 20.02 11.06 -27.10
C MET A 1 18.58 11.08 -26.61
N ARG A 2 18.36 11.02 -25.29
CA ARG A 2 17.03 10.94 -24.69
C ARG A 2 16.45 12.36 -24.72
N ILE A 3 15.44 12.62 -25.53
CA ILE A 3 14.62 13.83 -25.39
C ILE A 3 13.87 13.63 -24.07
N GLN A 4 14.46 14.06 -22.96
CA GLN A 4 13.82 14.00 -21.67
C GLN A 4 13.02 15.28 -21.52
N ASP A 5 11.71 15.19 -21.68
CA ASP A 5 10.75 16.26 -21.38
C ASP A 5 10.73 16.64 -19.88
N GLY A 6 11.69 16.15 -19.08
CA GLY A 6 11.90 16.47 -17.67
C GLY A 6 10.81 15.98 -16.71
N HIS A 7 9.70 15.44 -17.23
CA HIS A 7 8.50 15.13 -16.47
C HIS A 7 8.09 13.66 -16.51
N THR A 8 8.52 12.91 -17.53
CA THR A 8 8.13 11.52 -17.71
C THR A 8 8.95 10.59 -16.82
N GLU A 9 8.27 9.76 -16.06
CA GLU A 9 8.83 8.72 -15.19
C GLU A 9 8.23 7.36 -15.56
N ILE A 10 9.02 6.29 -15.41
CA ILE A 10 8.54 4.92 -15.61
C ILE A 10 7.86 4.45 -14.33
N TYR A 11 6.60 4.04 -14.42
CA TYR A 11 5.84 3.49 -13.30
C TYR A 11 6.07 1.98 -13.16
N SER A 12 5.89 1.22 -14.25
CA SER A 12 6.10 -0.23 -14.27
C SER A 12 6.68 -0.71 -15.60
N VAL A 13 7.41 -1.81 -15.52
CA VAL A 13 7.76 -2.64 -16.68
C VAL A 13 6.73 -3.76 -16.71
N ASP A 14 5.91 -3.79 -17.76
CA ASP A 14 4.75 -4.67 -17.81
C ASP A 14 5.09 -5.99 -18.51
N ASN A 15 5.89 -5.92 -19.58
CA ASN A 15 6.32 -7.08 -20.33
C ASN A 15 7.71 -6.87 -20.96
N ILE A 16 8.47 -7.95 -21.08
CA ILE A 16 9.78 -7.95 -21.75
C ILE A 16 9.85 -9.16 -22.68
N ILE A 17 10.09 -8.87 -23.94
CA ILE A 17 10.22 -9.87 -25.00
C ILE A 17 11.64 -9.75 -25.58
N SER A 18 12.39 -10.84 -25.50
CA SER A 18 13.62 -11.04 -26.25
C SER A 18 13.31 -11.39 -27.70
N SER A 19 14.05 -10.80 -28.62
CA SER A 19 14.04 -11.18 -30.04
C SER A 19 15.47 -11.45 -30.50
N ARG A 20 15.64 -12.63 -31.11
CA ARG A 20 16.88 -13.11 -31.73
C ARG A 20 16.57 -13.71 -33.09
N HIS A 21 17.62 -13.99 -33.87
CA HIS A 21 17.50 -14.72 -35.14
C HIS A 21 16.83 -16.10 -35.01
N THR A 22 16.95 -16.73 -33.84
CA THR A 22 16.41 -18.07 -33.54
C THR A 22 14.97 -18.06 -33.05
N GLY A 23 14.39 -16.90 -32.74
CA GLY A 23 13.02 -16.76 -32.28
C GLY A 23 12.82 -15.65 -31.25
N SER A 24 11.61 -15.58 -30.71
CA SER A 24 11.24 -14.63 -29.66
C SER A 24 10.87 -15.36 -28.38
N GLN A 25 11.33 -14.84 -27.24
CA GLN A 25 11.15 -15.45 -25.92
C GLN A 25 10.79 -14.39 -24.88
N ALA A 26 9.86 -14.70 -23.99
CA ALA A 26 9.41 -13.77 -22.95
C ALA A 26 10.21 -13.96 -21.65
N TYR A 27 10.48 -12.87 -20.94
CA TYR A 27 10.99 -12.93 -19.57
C TYR A 27 9.83 -12.95 -18.57
N VAL A 28 9.99 -13.71 -17.49
CA VAL A 28 9.00 -13.80 -16.42
C VAL A 28 9.37 -12.85 -15.26
N PRO A 29 8.43 -12.10 -14.65
CA PRO A 29 8.75 -11.25 -13.51
C PRO A 29 9.22 -12.08 -12.31
N PHE A 30 10.34 -11.72 -11.68
CA PHE A 30 10.89 -12.45 -10.54
C PHE A 30 9.94 -12.55 -9.34
N SER A 31 9.01 -11.59 -9.19
CA SER A 31 8.00 -11.60 -8.14
C SER A 31 7.04 -12.80 -8.24
N SER A 32 6.78 -13.34 -9.43
CA SER A 32 5.85 -14.47 -9.59
C SER A 32 6.28 -15.74 -8.84
N PHE A 33 7.58 -15.89 -8.52
CA PHE A 33 8.13 -17.02 -7.77
C PHE A 33 7.89 -16.89 -6.27
N ARG A 34 8.03 -15.67 -5.73
CA ARG A 34 7.95 -15.43 -4.29
C ARG A 34 6.54 -15.58 -3.73
N HIS A 35 5.51 -15.29 -4.53
CA HIS A 35 4.12 -15.41 -4.09
C HIS A 35 3.59 -16.86 -4.01
N ARG A 36 4.35 -17.87 -4.48
CA ARG A 36 3.97 -19.29 -4.37
C ARG A 36 4.56 -20.02 -3.15
N GLY A 37 5.35 -19.35 -2.31
CA GLY A 37 5.69 -19.82 -0.96
C GLY A 37 6.37 -21.19 -0.82
N GLY A 38 6.95 -21.76 -1.89
CA GLY A 38 7.57 -23.11 -1.87
C GLY A 38 9.08 -23.12 -2.05
N MET A 39 9.77 -24.10 -1.45
CA MET A 39 11.15 -24.47 -1.80
C MET A 39 11.17 -25.08 -3.21
N LEU A 40 11.26 -24.25 -4.24
CA LEU A 40 11.34 -24.68 -5.64
C LEU A 40 12.68 -24.25 -6.24
N ARG A 41 13.77 -24.90 -5.82
CA ARG A 41 15.06 -24.78 -6.51
C ARG A 41 15.00 -25.26 -7.97
N HIS A 42 13.96 -25.99 -8.37
CA HIS A 42 13.81 -26.59 -9.70
C HIS A 42 12.79 -25.93 -10.64
N ASP A 43 11.99 -24.94 -10.18
CA ASP A 43 11.03 -24.20 -11.04
C ASP A 43 11.47 -22.74 -11.31
N SER A 44 12.75 -22.42 -11.09
CA SER A 44 13.25 -21.12 -11.52
C SER A 44 13.20 -21.08 -13.05
N PRO A 45 12.52 -20.09 -13.65
CA PRO A 45 12.38 -20.02 -15.09
C PRO A 45 13.76 -19.74 -15.68
N GLU A 46 13.94 -20.23 -16.89
CA GLU A 46 15.18 -20.04 -17.63
C GLU A 46 15.51 -18.54 -17.88
N ARG A 47 14.48 -17.67 -17.87
CA ARG A 47 14.60 -16.22 -18.04
C ARG A 47 13.64 -15.48 -17.10
N TYR A 48 14.18 -14.63 -16.25
CA TYR A 48 13.41 -13.74 -15.39
C TYR A 48 13.95 -12.32 -15.38
N TYR A 49 13.12 -11.39 -14.96
CA TYR A 49 13.51 -10.00 -14.78
C TYR A 49 13.07 -9.45 -13.43
N HIS A 50 13.82 -8.48 -12.93
CA HIS A 50 13.53 -7.73 -11.72
C HIS A 50 13.78 -6.25 -11.96
N THR A 51 12.88 -5.41 -11.49
CA THR A 51 13.01 -3.95 -11.60
C THR A 51 13.37 -3.35 -10.25
N ARG A 52 14.22 -2.31 -10.25
CA ARG A 52 14.48 -1.49 -9.06
C ARG A 52 14.32 -0.03 -9.41
N VAL A 53 13.54 0.68 -8.60
CA VAL A 53 13.41 2.13 -8.70
C VAL A 53 14.31 2.77 -7.65
N LYS A 54 15.13 3.73 -8.06
CA LYS A 54 15.99 4.51 -7.15
C LYS A 54 15.90 5.99 -7.50
N CYS A 55 15.78 6.84 -6.49
CA CYS A 55 15.89 8.28 -6.68
C CYS A 55 17.33 8.63 -7.11
N GLY A 56 17.46 9.27 -8.27
CA GLY A 56 18.70 9.79 -8.81
C GLY A 56 19.07 11.16 -8.22
N PRO A 57 20.26 11.69 -8.53
CA PRO A 57 20.72 12.99 -8.01
C PRO A 57 19.85 14.19 -8.42
N SER A 58 19.11 14.07 -9.52
CA SER A 58 18.17 15.10 -10.00
C SER A 58 16.84 15.11 -9.25
N GLY A 59 16.61 14.16 -8.34
CA GLY A 59 15.32 13.93 -7.69
C GLY A 59 14.33 13.08 -8.50
N LEU A 60 14.63 12.81 -9.77
CA LEU A 60 13.85 11.89 -10.62
C LEU A 60 14.13 10.44 -10.24
N HIS A 61 13.18 9.56 -10.56
CA HIS A 61 13.30 8.14 -10.30
C HIS A 61 13.88 7.39 -11.51
N ASP A 62 15.01 6.72 -11.31
CA ASP A 62 15.62 5.85 -12.29
C ASP A 62 15.14 4.40 -12.09
N THR A 63 14.63 3.81 -13.16
CA THR A 63 14.22 2.39 -13.18
C THR A 63 15.35 1.56 -13.77
N TRP A 64 15.92 0.69 -12.94
CA TRP A 64 16.92 -0.30 -13.31
C TRP A 64 16.23 -1.60 -13.65
N LEU A 65 16.51 -2.11 -14.84
CA LEU A 65 16.11 -3.45 -15.26
C LEU A 65 17.27 -4.41 -15.03
N ILE A 66 16.99 -5.48 -14.30
CA ILE A 66 17.93 -6.56 -14.02
C ILE A 66 17.36 -7.82 -14.66
N LEU A 67 18.14 -8.44 -15.53
CA LEU A 67 17.81 -9.71 -16.17
C LEU A 67 18.60 -10.83 -15.51
N GLY A 68 18.04 -12.02 -15.46
CA GLY A 68 18.70 -13.20 -14.91
C GLY A 68 18.02 -14.50 -15.34
N GLY A 69 18.66 -15.61 -15.01
CA GLY A 69 18.21 -16.96 -15.36
C GLY A 69 19.28 -17.72 -16.13
N ASP A 70 19.26 -19.05 -16.01
CA ASP A 70 20.32 -19.90 -16.58
C ASP A 70 20.43 -19.77 -18.10
N ALA A 71 19.30 -19.60 -18.80
CA ALA A 71 19.32 -19.36 -20.24
C ALA A 71 19.74 -17.93 -20.58
N PHE A 72 19.45 -16.94 -19.73
CA PHE A 72 20.00 -15.58 -19.91
C PHE A 72 21.53 -15.58 -19.83
N ASP A 73 22.13 -16.33 -18.91
CA ASP A 73 23.60 -16.37 -18.79
C ASP A 73 24.27 -17.02 -20.01
N ILE A 74 23.63 -18.04 -20.60
CA ILE A 74 24.06 -18.64 -21.87
C ILE A 74 23.87 -17.65 -23.03
N ASP A 75 22.71 -17.00 -23.08
CA ASP A 75 22.33 -16.00 -24.08
C ASP A 75 23.25 -14.78 -24.05
N ARG A 76 23.75 -14.38 -22.87
CA ARG A 76 24.68 -13.25 -22.71
C ARG A 76 26.01 -13.46 -23.43
N LEU A 77 26.39 -14.71 -23.68
CA LEU A 77 27.59 -15.06 -24.45
C LEU A 77 27.39 -14.89 -25.97
N LEU A 78 26.13 -14.73 -26.41
CA LEU A 78 25.74 -14.59 -27.81
C LEU A 78 25.34 -13.12 -28.06
N GLU A 79 26.22 -12.34 -28.70
CA GLU A 79 26.20 -10.85 -28.74
C GLU A 79 25.01 -10.17 -29.49
N ASP A 80 23.94 -10.87 -29.85
CA ASP A 80 22.84 -10.34 -30.68
C ASP A 80 21.43 -10.51 -30.04
N GLU A 81 21.17 -9.85 -28.91
CA GLU A 81 19.82 -9.80 -28.29
C GLU A 81 19.19 -8.41 -28.39
N THR A 82 17.98 -8.34 -28.93
CA THR A 82 17.16 -7.12 -28.84
C THR A 82 16.01 -7.34 -27.87
N LEU A 83 15.86 -6.42 -26.91
CA LEU A 83 14.77 -6.45 -25.95
C LEU A 83 13.68 -5.45 -26.36
N SER A 84 12.46 -5.95 -26.50
CA SER A 84 11.26 -5.13 -26.61
C SER A 84 10.60 -5.04 -25.24
N LEU A 85 10.37 -3.80 -24.77
CA LEU A 85 9.79 -3.54 -23.46
C LEU A 85 8.46 -2.82 -23.60
N SER A 86 7.44 -3.33 -22.92
CA SER A 86 6.19 -2.62 -22.67
C SER A 86 6.27 -1.93 -21.32
N LEU A 87 6.13 -0.60 -21.30
CA LEU A 87 6.29 0.23 -20.12
C LEU A 87 5.04 1.08 -19.90
N THR A 88 4.59 1.16 -18.64
CA THR A 88 3.62 2.16 -18.21
C THR A 88 4.36 3.35 -17.60
N GLY A 89 4.09 4.55 -18.11
CA GLY A 89 4.70 5.80 -17.66
C GLY A 89 3.72 6.70 -16.92
N THR A 90 4.27 7.63 -16.14
CA THR A 90 3.55 8.73 -15.49
C THR A 90 4.30 10.04 -15.70
N ASN A 91 3.63 11.18 -15.50
CA ASN A 91 4.23 12.52 -15.66
C ASN A 91 4.64 13.15 -14.32
N GLY A 92 4.85 12.35 -13.28
CA GLY A 92 5.28 12.81 -11.96
C GLY A 92 4.44 13.98 -11.46
N GLN A 93 5.10 15.10 -11.13
CA GLN A 93 4.46 16.30 -10.59
C GLN A 93 3.73 17.17 -11.63
N LEU A 94 3.88 16.89 -12.93
CA LEU A 94 3.34 17.74 -14.00
C LEU A 94 1.81 17.92 -13.91
N PRO A 95 0.97 16.88 -13.65
CA PRO A 95 -0.47 17.06 -13.60
C PRO A 95 -0.90 18.10 -12.57
N ARG A 96 -0.24 18.15 -11.40
CA ARG A 96 -0.57 19.15 -10.38
C ARG A 96 -0.09 20.56 -10.73
N LYS A 97 1.02 20.71 -11.46
CA LYS A 97 1.50 22.02 -11.93
C LYS A 97 0.67 22.54 -13.10
N ALA A 98 0.39 21.70 -14.08
CA ALA A 98 -0.28 22.09 -15.33
C ALA A 98 -1.80 22.25 -15.16
N LEU A 99 -2.45 21.40 -14.36
CA LEU A 99 -3.91 21.46 -14.18
C LEU A 99 -4.37 22.48 -13.12
N GLN A 100 -3.46 23.29 -12.58
CA GLN A 100 -3.83 24.52 -11.86
C GLN A 100 -4.37 25.60 -12.81
N SER A 101 -3.85 25.65 -14.04
CA SER A 101 -4.25 26.62 -15.08
C SER A 101 -5.03 25.99 -16.24
N THR A 102 -4.96 24.66 -16.41
CA THR A 102 -5.54 23.94 -17.54
C THR A 102 -6.67 23.02 -17.07
N VAL A 103 -7.80 23.03 -17.78
CA VAL A 103 -8.96 22.18 -17.47
C VAL A 103 -8.94 20.95 -18.39
N LEU A 104 -9.28 19.78 -17.86
CA LEU A 104 -9.62 18.61 -18.66
C LEU A 104 -11.11 18.69 -18.98
N ASP A 105 -11.47 19.21 -20.15
CA ASP A 105 -12.86 19.46 -20.56
C ASP A 105 -13.30 18.69 -21.82
N THR A 106 -12.35 18.20 -22.62
CA THR A 106 -12.62 17.48 -23.88
C THR A 106 -12.49 15.96 -23.74
N PRO A 107 -13.51 15.16 -24.11
CA PRO A 107 -13.39 13.71 -24.21
C PRO A 107 -12.56 13.30 -25.45
N VAL A 108 -11.78 12.22 -25.33
CA VAL A 108 -10.90 11.71 -26.40
C VAL A 108 -11.69 11.06 -27.54
N TYR A 109 -12.83 10.44 -27.24
CA TYR A 109 -13.71 9.84 -28.23
C TYR A 109 -15.08 10.52 -28.17
N ALA A 110 -15.56 10.97 -29.33
CA ALA A 110 -16.93 11.45 -29.47
C ALA A 110 -17.88 10.25 -29.35
N THR A 111 -18.58 10.15 -28.23
CA THR A 111 -19.75 9.27 -28.12
C THR A 111 -20.93 9.93 -28.84
N GLN A 112 -21.99 9.17 -29.14
CA GLN A 112 -23.22 9.73 -29.73
C GLN A 112 -23.91 10.77 -28.82
N HIS A 113 -23.50 10.87 -27.55
CA HIS A 113 -24.01 11.82 -26.57
C HIS A 113 -22.94 12.86 -26.21
N THR A 114 -23.34 14.12 -26.07
CA THR A 114 -22.44 15.19 -25.62
C THR A 114 -22.11 15.02 -24.15
N LEU A 115 -20.93 14.49 -23.84
CA LEU A 115 -20.40 14.42 -22.47
C LEU A 115 -19.70 15.74 -22.12
N ARG A 116 -19.95 16.27 -20.92
CA ARG A 116 -19.18 17.40 -20.35
C ARG A 116 -18.24 16.87 -19.30
N VAL A 117 -16.96 17.22 -19.41
CA VAL A 117 -15.93 16.86 -18.43
C VAL A 117 -15.60 18.09 -17.60
N ARG A 118 -15.50 17.91 -16.28
CA ARG A 118 -15.08 18.95 -15.35
C ARG A 118 -14.26 18.35 -14.23
N ASN A 119 -13.18 19.03 -13.85
CA ASN A 119 -12.43 18.66 -12.67
C ASN A 119 -13.15 19.11 -11.38
N LEU A 120 -13.34 18.18 -10.44
CA LEU A 120 -14.01 18.45 -9.16
C LEU A 120 -13.03 18.92 -8.07
N CYS A 121 -11.78 18.42 -8.10
CA CYS A 121 -10.77 18.68 -7.09
C CYS A 121 -9.40 18.86 -7.75
N ALA A 122 -8.50 19.64 -7.14
CA ALA A 122 -7.13 19.73 -7.64
C ALA A 122 -6.48 18.33 -7.64
N PRO A 123 -5.76 17.94 -8.72
CA PRO A 123 -5.01 16.69 -8.73
C PRO A 123 -4.03 16.63 -7.55
N THR A 124 -3.79 15.43 -7.03
CA THR A 124 -2.89 15.22 -5.90
C THR A 124 -1.41 15.34 -6.32
N GLN A 125 -0.51 15.53 -5.34
CA GLN A 125 0.92 15.34 -5.59
C GLN A 125 1.21 13.83 -5.72
N PRO A 126 2.20 13.42 -6.53
CA PRO A 126 2.75 12.08 -6.45
C PRO A 126 3.23 11.79 -5.04
N CYS A 127 2.93 10.58 -4.57
CA CYS A 127 3.26 10.13 -3.24
C CYS A 127 4.20 8.92 -3.36
N TYR A 128 5.47 9.11 -3.02
CA TYR A 128 6.48 8.06 -3.10
C TYR A 128 6.68 7.41 -1.72
N PRO A 129 6.94 6.09 -1.65
CA PRO A 129 7.11 5.41 -0.38
C PRO A 129 8.36 5.95 0.35
N PRO A 130 8.31 6.10 1.69
CA PRO A 130 9.47 6.52 2.47
C PRO A 130 10.64 5.53 2.35
N ALA A 131 11.82 6.03 1.98
CA ALA A 131 13.02 5.20 1.83
C ALA A 131 14.00 5.28 3.02
N ARG A 132 13.61 5.93 4.13
CA ARG A 132 14.47 6.21 5.30
C ARG A 132 14.09 5.35 6.51
N ASP A 133 14.94 5.37 7.54
CA ASP A 133 14.60 4.97 8.93
C ASP A 133 13.99 3.57 9.12
N ARG A 134 14.55 2.55 8.45
CA ARG A 134 14.09 1.15 8.56
C ARG A 134 12.58 0.97 8.29
N PHE A 135 11.98 1.87 7.52
CA PHE A 135 10.55 1.88 7.19
C PHE A 135 10.04 0.49 6.78
N HIS A 136 10.72 -0.15 5.82
CA HIS A 136 10.37 -1.49 5.35
C HIS A 136 10.34 -2.54 6.46
N TRP A 137 11.25 -2.48 7.44
CA TRP A 137 11.25 -3.40 8.58
C TRP A 137 10.07 -3.15 9.49
N ARG A 138 9.73 -1.88 9.78
CA ARG A 138 8.53 -1.53 10.56
C ARG A 138 7.25 -1.99 9.87
N VAL A 139 7.20 -1.90 8.53
CA VAL A 139 6.09 -2.44 7.74
C VAL A 139 5.99 -3.96 7.92
N LEU A 140 7.10 -4.68 7.74
CA LEU A 140 7.10 -6.14 7.90
C LEU A 140 6.74 -6.58 9.34
N SER A 141 7.21 -5.85 10.35
CA SER A 141 6.98 -6.20 11.76
C SER A 141 5.50 -6.15 12.16
N HIS A 142 4.73 -5.17 11.69
CA HIS A 142 3.32 -5.05 12.09
C HIS A 142 2.37 -5.96 11.30
N LEU A 143 2.83 -6.60 10.22
CA LEU A 143 2.03 -7.57 9.47
C LEU A 143 1.89 -8.93 10.18
N GLY A 144 2.68 -9.17 11.23
CA GLY A 144 2.65 -10.41 12.00
C GLY A 144 1.39 -10.52 12.87
N SER A 145 0.82 -11.74 12.94
CA SER A 145 -0.39 -12.06 13.71
C SER A 145 -0.27 -11.65 15.19
N ASN A 146 0.94 -11.76 15.77
CA ASN A 146 1.21 -11.45 17.17
C ASN A 146 1.32 -9.95 17.49
N PHE A 147 1.36 -9.08 16.48
CA PHE A 147 1.59 -7.66 16.69
C PHE A 147 0.46 -6.97 17.47
N LEU A 148 -0.76 -7.50 17.38
CA LEU A 148 -1.91 -6.98 18.13
C LEU A 148 -1.64 -6.90 19.65
N SER A 149 -0.94 -7.89 20.21
CA SER A 149 -0.62 -7.92 21.64
C SER A 149 0.26 -6.75 22.10
N MET A 150 1.05 -6.15 21.20
CA MET A 150 1.91 -5.00 21.48
C MET A 150 1.21 -3.66 21.24
N MET A 151 0.00 -3.66 20.67
CA MET A 151 -0.68 -2.44 20.24
C MET A 151 -1.63 -1.87 21.30
N ASP A 152 -1.45 -2.26 22.56
CA ASP A 152 -2.17 -1.76 23.74
C ASP A 152 -1.64 -0.41 24.25
N ASN A 153 -0.98 0.36 23.37
CA ASN A 153 -0.39 1.66 23.67
C ASN A 153 -0.63 2.62 22.49
N ALA A 154 -1.09 3.83 22.80
CA ALA A 154 -1.30 4.91 21.84
C ALA A 154 -0.04 5.23 21.01
N GLU A 155 1.16 5.17 21.58
CA GLU A 155 2.40 5.43 20.83
C GLU A 155 2.65 4.40 19.72
N ILE A 156 2.38 3.12 20.01
CA ILE A 156 2.56 2.03 19.06
C ILE A 156 1.49 2.09 17.96
N LEU A 157 0.23 2.37 18.32
CA LEU A 157 -0.82 2.56 17.33
C LEU A 157 -0.53 3.76 16.43
N ARG A 158 -0.16 4.92 16.99
CA ARG A 158 0.25 6.11 16.23
C ARG A 158 1.43 5.81 15.31
N GLY A 159 2.45 5.14 15.83
CA GLY A 159 3.65 4.76 15.07
C GLY A 159 3.37 3.77 13.94
N THR A 160 2.35 2.92 14.10
CA THR A 160 1.91 1.96 13.08
C THR A 160 1.08 2.65 12.01
N LEU A 161 0.09 3.45 12.40
CA LEU A 161 -0.75 4.21 11.47
C LEU A 161 0.07 5.24 10.67
N ALA A 162 1.10 5.83 11.28
CA ALA A 162 2.04 6.73 10.60
C ALA A 162 2.79 6.07 9.43
N LEU A 163 2.88 4.73 9.38
CA LEU A 163 3.48 4.02 8.25
C LEU A 163 2.66 4.18 6.96
N TYR A 164 1.39 4.55 7.06
CA TYR A 164 0.49 4.75 5.94
C TYR A 164 0.32 6.23 5.54
N ASP A 165 0.81 7.17 6.37
CA ASP A 165 0.79 8.59 6.03
C ASP A 165 2.07 8.99 5.29
N TRP A 166 1.99 9.01 3.97
CA TRP A 166 3.08 9.45 3.09
C TRP A 166 2.89 10.88 2.59
N THR A 167 1.81 11.54 3.00
CA THR A 167 1.32 12.79 2.39
C THR A 167 1.83 14.05 3.08
N GLU A 168 2.60 13.90 4.17
CA GLU A 168 3.06 15.00 5.06
C GLU A 168 1.92 15.97 5.48
N SER A 169 0.69 15.45 5.54
CA SER A 169 -0.50 16.24 5.80
C SER A 169 -0.60 16.63 7.27
N GLU A 170 -0.67 17.93 7.55
CA GLU A 170 -0.87 18.43 8.91
C GLU A 170 -2.18 17.90 9.53
N MET A 171 -3.22 17.73 8.72
CA MET A 171 -4.48 17.14 9.19
C MET A 171 -4.30 15.69 9.63
N ASN A 172 -3.52 14.89 8.90
CA ASN A 172 -3.25 13.51 9.30
C ASN A 172 -2.41 13.46 10.57
N ARG A 173 -1.40 14.33 10.70
CA ARG A 173 -0.61 14.46 11.92
C ARG A 173 -1.50 14.80 13.13
N ARG A 174 -2.39 15.78 13.00
CA ARG A 174 -3.34 16.15 14.08
C ARG A 174 -4.27 14.99 14.46
N ARG A 175 -4.80 14.24 13.49
CA ARG A 175 -5.63 13.05 13.75
C ARG A 175 -4.86 11.95 14.48
N LEU A 176 -3.60 11.72 14.10
CA LEU A 176 -2.73 10.75 14.78
C LEU A 176 -2.44 11.20 16.21
N GLU A 177 -2.05 12.46 16.40
CA GLU A 177 -1.78 13.03 17.73
C GLU A 177 -3.01 12.99 18.65
N ALA A 178 -4.22 13.07 18.08
CA ALA A 178 -5.48 12.96 18.78
C ALA A 178 -5.80 11.57 19.33
N ILE A 179 -5.01 10.54 19.00
CA ILE A 179 -5.07 9.26 19.69
C ILE A 179 -4.41 9.44 21.06
N VAL A 180 -5.24 9.52 22.10
CA VAL A 180 -4.81 9.83 23.47
C VAL A 180 -4.38 8.58 24.21
N ASP A 181 -5.19 7.52 24.14
CA ASP A 181 -4.97 6.29 24.89
C ASP A 181 -5.50 5.07 24.12
N VAL A 182 -4.90 3.90 24.37
CA VAL A 182 -5.35 2.62 23.83
C VAL A 182 -5.28 1.59 24.94
N GLN A 183 -6.35 0.82 25.12
CA GLN A 183 -6.44 -0.22 26.15
C GLN A 183 -7.07 -1.47 25.57
N HIS A 184 -6.57 -2.63 25.99
CA HIS A 184 -7.11 -3.93 25.60
C HIS A 184 -7.80 -4.61 26.77
N HIS A 185 -9.05 -5.02 26.57
CA HIS A 185 -9.82 -5.78 27.53
C HIS A 185 -10.13 -7.16 26.99
N LEU A 186 -9.80 -8.20 27.76
CA LEU A 186 -10.10 -9.57 27.38
C LEU A 186 -11.60 -9.85 27.55
N ILE A 187 -12.24 -10.30 26.47
CA ILE A 187 -13.61 -10.82 26.50
C ILE A 187 -13.55 -12.34 26.51
N GLN A 188 -14.23 -12.96 27.49
CA GLN A 188 -14.40 -14.41 27.56
C GLN A 188 -15.87 -14.73 27.82
N ARG A 189 -16.48 -15.52 26.93
CA ARG A 189 -17.86 -16.00 27.12
C ARG A 189 -18.03 -17.42 26.60
N PHE A 190 -18.94 -18.16 27.22
CA PHE A 190 -19.35 -19.47 26.70
C PHE A 190 -20.46 -19.31 25.69
N GLU A 191 -20.28 -19.88 24.49
CA GLU A 191 -21.28 -19.89 23.43
C GLU A 191 -21.38 -21.29 22.84
N LYS A 192 -22.59 -21.87 22.83
CA LYS A 192 -22.86 -23.22 22.30
C LYS A 192 -21.93 -24.32 22.85
N GLY A 193 -21.51 -24.21 24.11
CA GLY A 193 -20.64 -25.18 24.78
C GLY A 193 -19.14 -24.97 24.56
N PHE A 194 -18.73 -23.93 23.82
CA PHE A 194 -17.33 -23.57 23.60
C PHE A 194 -16.98 -22.25 24.29
N LEU A 195 -15.75 -22.12 24.78
CA LEU A 195 -15.22 -20.86 25.29
C LEU A 195 -14.75 -19.99 24.12
N LEU A 196 -15.46 -18.90 23.89
CA LEU A 196 -15.08 -17.87 22.92
C LEU A 196 -14.19 -16.83 23.60
N ARG A 197 -13.09 -16.46 22.95
CA ARG A 197 -12.15 -15.43 23.40
C ARG A 197 -12.12 -14.30 22.40
N GLY A 198 -12.10 -13.07 22.90
CA GLY A 198 -11.89 -11.89 22.09
C GLY A 198 -11.17 -10.79 22.85
N VAL A 199 -10.81 -9.75 22.12
CA VAL A 199 -10.20 -8.54 22.69
C VAL A 199 -11.03 -7.34 22.28
N ASP A 200 -11.51 -6.59 23.28
CA ASP A 200 -12.06 -5.26 23.09
C ASP A 200 -10.94 -4.24 23.12
N ILE A 201 -10.77 -3.55 22.01
CA ILE A 201 -9.73 -2.56 21.79
C ILE A 201 -10.39 -1.21 21.97
N GLN A 202 -10.13 -0.62 23.12
CA GLN A 202 -10.67 0.67 23.50
C GLN A 202 -9.68 1.76 23.11
N VAL A 203 -10.05 2.65 22.20
CA VAL A 203 -9.21 3.77 21.77
C VAL A 203 -9.86 5.09 22.19
N THR A 204 -9.14 5.87 22.97
CA THR A 204 -9.57 7.20 23.40
C THR A 204 -9.07 8.25 22.42
N LEU A 205 -9.99 9.06 21.88
CA LEU A 205 -9.70 10.10 20.90
C LEU A 205 -10.03 11.50 21.45
N ASP A 206 -9.15 12.47 21.25
CA ASP A 206 -9.47 13.88 21.40
C ASP A 206 -10.23 14.37 20.16
N SER A 207 -11.49 14.74 20.35
CA SER A 207 -12.37 15.18 19.25
C SER A 207 -11.85 16.43 18.53
N ASN A 208 -11.02 17.26 19.19
CA ASN A 208 -10.49 18.49 18.62
C ASN A 208 -9.48 18.26 17.49
N GLY A 209 -8.89 17.05 17.39
CA GLY A 209 -7.98 16.71 16.30
C GLY A 209 -8.66 16.31 14.99
N PHE A 210 -9.99 16.22 14.98
CA PHE A 210 -10.79 15.79 13.83
C PHE A 210 -11.66 16.94 13.30
N ALA A 211 -12.04 16.87 12.02
CA ALA A 211 -12.87 17.91 11.40
C ALA A 211 -14.34 17.89 11.90
N GLY A 212 -14.76 16.83 12.59
CA GLY A 212 -16.09 16.65 13.16
C GLY A 212 -16.47 15.17 13.29
N GLU A 213 -17.71 14.89 13.71
CA GLU A 213 -18.23 13.53 13.94
C GLU A 213 -18.13 12.62 12.69
N GLY A 214 -18.30 13.16 11.48
CA GLY A 214 -18.15 12.38 10.25
C GLY A 214 -16.72 11.89 10.00
N ASP A 215 -15.72 12.71 10.37
CA ASP A 215 -14.30 12.34 10.26
C ASP A 215 -13.94 11.26 11.31
N ILE A 216 -14.46 11.41 12.53
CA ILE A 216 -14.28 10.45 13.62
C ILE A 216 -14.92 9.09 13.30
N THR A 217 -16.16 9.09 12.79
CA THR A 217 -16.86 7.84 12.46
C THR A 217 -16.21 7.11 11.29
N LEU A 218 -15.75 7.83 10.26
CA LEU A 218 -14.99 7.24 9.17
C LEU A 218 -13.64 6.69 9.64
N PHE A 219 -12.93 7.42 10.49
CA PHE A 219 -11.69 6.96 11.09
C PHE A 219 -11.90 5.68 11.91
N GLY A 220 -12.95 5.64 12.73
CA GLY A 220 -13.33 4.46 13.51
C GLY A 220 -13.69 3.25 12.64
N GLU A 221 -14.42 3.45 11.54
CA GLU A 221 -14.74 2.37 10.61
C GLU A 221 -13.49 1.80 9.91
N LEU A 222 -12.55 2.66 9.51
CA LEU A 222 -11.27 2.21 8.97
C LEU A 222 -10.44 1.47 10.01
N LEU A 223 -10.44 1.95 11.25
CA LEU A 223 -9.71 1.34 12.35
C LEU A 223 -10.31 -0.03 12.74
N HIS A 224 -11.64 -0.16 12.71
CA HIS A 224 -12.35 -1.43 12.90
C HIS A 224 -11.92 -2.47 11.85
N ARG A 225 -11.86 -2.07 10.57
CA ARG A 225 -11.37 -2.94 9.49
C ARG A 225 -9.88 -3.26 9.59
N PHE A 226 -9.09 -2.34 10.11
CA PHE A 226 -7.67 -2.57 10.36
C PHE A 226 -7.47 -3.62 11.46
N PHE A 227 -8.16 -3.50 12.59
CA PHE A 227 -8.06 -4.47 13.68
C PHE A 227 -8.62 -5.85 13.31
N ALA A 228 -9.64 -5.89 12.45
CA ALA A 228 -10.18 -7.13 11.89
C ALA A 228 -9.11 -8.01 11.21
N LEU A 229 -8.04 -7.43 10.67
CA LEU A 229 -6.94 -8.17 10.03
C LEU A 229 -6.13 -9.03 11.02
N TYR A 230 -6.18 -8.71 12.32
CA TYR A 230 -5.53 -9.45 13.40
C TYR A 230 -6.44 -10.50 14.04
N ALA A 231 -7.72 -10.56 13.66
CA ALA A 231 -8.61 -11.62 14.13
C ALA A 231 -8.24 -12.97 13.49
N ASP A 232 -8.30 -14.01 14.30
CA ASP A 232 -8.06 -15.39 13.88
C ASP A 232 -9.14 -16.33 14.44
N ILE A 233 -9.01 -17.63 14.17
CA ILE A 233 -9.97 -18.66 14.61
C ILE A 233 -10.08 -18.80 16.14
N HIS A 234 -9.10 -18.32 16.90
CA HIS A 234 -9.04 -18.41 18.36
C HIS A 234 -9.35 -17.08 19.07
N LEU A 235 -9.27 -15.95 18.36
CA LEU A 235 -9.45 -14.61 18.92
C LEU A 235 -10.24 -13.70 17.98
N PHE A 236 -11.44 -13.28 18.41
CA PHE A 236 -12.18 -12.22 17.74
C PHE A 236 -11.72 -10.82 18.24
N THR A 237 -11.96 -9.79 17.45
CA THR A 237 -11.66 -8.40 17.82
C THR A 237 -12.93 -7.57 17.92
N GLN A 238 -12.92 -6.57 18.79
CA GLN A 238 -13.97 -5.56 18.91
C GLN A 238 -13.31 -4.19 19.07
N LEU A 239 -13.90 -3.16 18.46
CA LEU A 239 -13.40 -1.78 18.59
C LEU A 239 -14.41 -0.95 19.38
N THR A 240 -13.90 -0.21 20.36
CA THR A 240 -14.64 0.78 21.13
C THR A 240 -13.88 2.11 21.10
N LEU A 241 -14.51 3.18 20.61
CA LEU A 241 -13.95 4.53 20.66
C LEU A 241 -14.57 5.33 21.80
N ILE A 242 -13.75 6.00 22.59
CA ILE A 242 -14.17 6.96 23.61
C ILE A 242 -13.74 8.35 23.18
N LEU A 243 -14.71 9.24 23.02
CA LEU A 243 -14.45 10.61 22.56
C LEU A 243 -14.30 11.55 23.75
N GLN A 244 -13.17 12.26 23.82
CA GLN A 244 -12.96 13.36 24.75
C GLN A 244 -13.26 14.70 24.07
N PRO A 245 -13.81 15.70 24.79
CA PRO A 245 -14.18 15.67 26.21
C PRO A 245 -15.60 15.14 26.48
N THR A 246 -16.37 14.78 25.46
CA THR A 246 -17.80 14.46 25.59
C THR A 246 -18.09 13.16 26.36
N GLY A 247 -17.13 12.25 26.44
CA GLY A 247 -17.28 10.91 27.00
C GLY A 247 -18.13 9.98 26.12
N LYS A 248 -18.48 10.39 24.89
CA LYS A 248 -19.32 9.60 23.99
C LYS A 248 -18.59 8.32 23.59
N CYS A 249 -19.28 7.20 23.75
CA CYS A 249 -18.78 5.87 23.36
C CYS A 249 -19.37 5.46 22.02
N LEU A 250 -18.52 5.04 21.08
CA LEU A 250 -18.91 4.45 19.81
C LEU A 250 -18.34 3.03 19.77
N GLN A 251 -19.18 2.03 19.57
CA GLN A 251 -18.76 0.63 19.60
C GLN A 251 -19.15 -0.06 18.29
N TRP A 252 -18.20 -0.81 17.73
CA TRP A 252 -18.41 -1.62 16.54
C TRP A 252 -18.75 -3.06 16.91
N THR A 253 -19.38 -3.75 15.97
CA THR A 253 -19.67 -5.18 16.10
C THR A 253 -18.39 -6.00 16.18
N GLU A 254 -18.46 -7.14 16.85
CA GLU A 254 -17.34 -8.08 16.91
C GLU A 254 -16.96 -8.60 15.52
N HIS A 255 -15.67 -8.67 15.23
CA HIS A 255 -15.14 -9.26 14.03
C HIS A 255 -14.58 -10.66 14.30
N HIS A 256 -15.24 -11.66 13.74
CA HIS A 256 -14.86 -13.08 13.82
C HIS A 256 -14.21 -13.51 12.50
N SER A 257 -13.12 -14.25 12.58
CA SER A 257 -12.35 -14.71 11.43
C SER A 257 -12.15 -16.23 11.49
N GLN A 258 -12.19 -16.89 10.34
CA GLN A 258 -11.84 -18.33 10.23
C GLN A 258 -10.38 -18.53 9.81
N ARG A 259 -9.59 -17.45 9.80
CA ARG A 259 -8.17 -17.48 9.42
C ARG A 259 -7.37 -18.24 10.47
N VAL A 260 -6.49 -19.12 10.01
CA VAL A 260 -5.47 -19.74 10.86
C VAL A 260 -4.32 -18.73 11.03
N PRO A 261 -3.85 -18.47 12.26
CA PRO A 261 -2.72 -17.56 12.48
C PRO A 261 -1.49 -18.09 11.74
N GLY A 262 -0.86 -17.20 10.96
CA GLY A 262 0.40 -17.45 10.26
C GLY A 262 1.60 -17.06 11.09
#